data_AF-A0AAV9UGA7-F1
#
_entry.id   AF-A0AAV9UGA7-F1
#
_cell.length_a   1.000
_cell.length_b   1.000
_cell.length_c   1.000
_cell.angle_alpha   90.00
_cell.angle_beta   90.00
_cell.angle_gamma   90.00
#
_symmetry.space_group_name_H-M   'P 1'
#
loop_
_entity.id
_entity.type
_entity.pdbx_description
1 polymer ?
#
loop_
_entity_poly.entity_id
_entity_poly.type
_entity_poly.pdbx_seq_one_letter_code
_entity_poly.pdbx_strand_id
1 'polypeptide(L)'
;MLLKYLTIGVAAAATVLATGTEDTKHCNANNCLRAVRATRISTRLAEASADCSAFYTAPSPSIPTYATACRGDAAFKSACACISVLPPDPTVAPPVVLPSPTAVFGDVVNGSPSNYDDPFAPLTLPFPITIYGISSADIFLSVNGFFSLIDSPSTTETYPSYSNGALPVHVDIVANFPSYLPPLSVCGFWDDLYVYQGTQQGIYYQIDGTSPGSRSISFEFYTSHFNAPAEYYHFLMKYDEAVPNVVTVQYFQVSDGGSSATIGAQSSDDFVQWSYNTPGSVFAGLKLKIDTTPGTDSVTAIP
;
A
#
# COMPACT_ATOMS: atom_id res chain seq x y z
N MET A 1 -17.23 -61.52 56.44
CA MET A 1 -18.32 -61.61 57.43
C MET A 1 -18.36 -60.29 58.18
N LEU A 2 -19.50 -59.58 58.15
CA LEU A 2 -19.92 -58.44 59.02
C LEU A 2 -19.04 -57.17 59.08
N LEU A 3 -19.53 -55.95 59.27
CA LEU A 3 -20.83 -55.30 59.13
C LEU A 3 -20.54 -53.77 59.19
N LYS A 4 -21.36 -53.01 58.46
CA LYS A 4 -21.62 -51.55 58.47
C LYS A 4 -21.33 -50.81 59.79
N TYR A 5 -20.91 -49.54 59.74
CA TYR A 5 -21.61 -48.40 60.38
C TYR A 5 -21.20 -47.05 59.75
N LEU A 6 -22.08 -46.07 59.92
CA LEU A 6 -22.38 -44.86 59.17
C LEU A 6 -22.02 -43.61 60.00
N THR A 7 -21.48 -42.55 59.39
CA THR A 7 -21.66 -41.11 59.79
C THR A 7 -21.03 -40.21 58.70
N ILE A 8 -21.80 -39.44 57.90
CA ILE A 8 -22.13 -37.99 58.07
C ILE A 8 -20.87 -37.19 58.44
N GLY A 9 -20.30 -36.26 57.66
CA GLY A 9 -20.83 -35.37 56.63
C GLY A 9 -20.55 -33.92 57.04
N VAL A 10 -19.33 -33.40 56.79
CA VAL A 10 -19.03 -31.96 56.71
C VAL A 10 -17.89 -31.76 55.70
N ALA A 11 -18.21 -31.28 54.50
CA ALA A 11 -17.21 -30.81 53.56
C ALA A 11 -16.86 -29.36 53.91
N ALA A 12 -15.64 -29.12 54.39
CA ALA A 12 -15.09 -27.78 54.48
C ALA A 12 -14.78 -27.30 53.05
N ALA A 13 -15.54 -26.32 52.57
CA ALA A 13 -15.29 -25.66 51.31
C ALA A 13 -13.98 -24.87 51.41
N ALA A 14 -12.96 -25.29 50.66
CA ALA A 14 -11.77 -24.50 50.43
C ALA A 14 -12.14 -23.34 49.49
N THR A 15 -12.17 -22.12 50.02
CA THR A 15 -12.36 -20.90 49.25
C THR A 15 -11.13 -20.67 48.38
N VAL A 16 -11.29 -20.84 47.07
CA VAL A 16 -10.32 -20.38 46.07
C VAL A 16 -10.33 -18.85 46.09
N LEU A 17 -9.26 -18.25 46.61
CA LEU A 17 -8.98 -16.82 46.42
C LEU A 17 -8.55 -16.63 44.97
N ALA A 18 -9.50 -16.29 44.09
CA ALA A 18 -9.20 -15.74 42.79
C ALA A 18 -8.65 -14.32 43.00
N THR A 19 -7.34 -14.17 42.84
CA THR A 19 -6.71 -12.85 42.67
C THR A 19 -7.20 -12.28 41.36
N GLY A 20 -8.23 -11.43 41.42
CA GLY A 20 -8.70 -10.65 40.29
C GLY A 20 -7.58 -9.71 39.84
N THR A 21 -7.03 -9.99 38.66
CA THR A 21 -6.27 -9.02 37.88
C THR A 21 -7.13 -7.77 37.69
N GLU A 22 -6.58 -6.59 37.96
CA GLU A 22 -7.22 -5.32 37.62
C GLU A 22 -7.52 -5.32 36.12
N ASP A 23 -8.80 -5.50 35.80
CA ASP A 23 -9.34 -5.32 34.47
C ASP A 23 -9.25 -3.82 34.18
N THR A 24 -8.20 -3.41 33.48
CA THR A 24 -8.11 -2.08 32.87
C THR A 24 -9.38 -1.89 32.05
N LYS A 25 -10.36 -1.15 32.58
CA LYS A 25 -11.66 -0.91 31.97
C LYS A 25 -11.48 -0.24 30.61
N HIS A 26 -11.32 -1.03 29.56
CA HIS A 26 -11.22 -0.54 28.20
C HIS A 26 -12.61 -0.12 27.72
N CYS A 27 -12.70 1.07 27.13
CA CYS A 27 -13.90 1.58 26.52
C CYS A 27 -14.35 0.67 25.37
N ASN A 28 -15.51 0.02 25.50
CA ASN A 28 -16.19 -0.58 24.35
C ASN A 28 -17.64 -0.07 24.24
N ALA A 29 -18.15 0.02 23.01
CA ALA A 29 -19.51 0.48 22.70
C ALA A 29 -20.62 -0.34 23.42
N ASN A 30 -20.26 -1.48 24.00
CA ASN A 30 -21.16 -2.35 24.77
C ASN A 30 -21.58 -1.74 26.12
N ASN A 31 -20.79 -0.83 26.71
CA ASN A 31 -21.09 -0.29 28.04
C ASN A 31 -22.24 0.72 28.04
N CYS A 32 -22.37 1.55 27.00
CA CYS A 32 -23.53 2.45 26.84
C CYS A 32 -24.83 1.68 26.57
N LEU A 33 -24.77 0.59 25.79
CA LEU A 33 -25.93 -0.27 25.54
C LEU A 33 -26.38 -1.01 26.82
N ARG A 34 -25.45 -1.38 27.70
CA ARG A 34 -25.77 -1.95 29.03
C ARG A 34 -26.45 -0.94 29.95
N ALA A 35 -26.01 0.33 29.95
CA ALA A 35 -26.64 1.39 30.74
C ALA A 35 -28.08 1.68 30.29
N VAL A 36 -28.32 1.73 28.96
CA VAL A 36 -29.69 1.89 28.42
C VAL A 36 -30.57 0.69 28.78
N ARG A 37 -30.05 -0.54 28.72
CA ARG A 37 -30.80 -1.74 29.12
C ARG A 37 -31.08 -1.80 30.63
N ALA A 38 -30.20 -1.27 31.47
CA ALA A 38 -30.37 -1.21 32.92
C ALA A 38 -31.55 -0.32 33.35
N THR A 39 -31.97 0.66 32.54
CA THR A 39 -33.18 1.46 32.80
C THR A 39 -34.49 0.65 32.78
N ARG A 40 -34.47 -0.58 32.22
CA ARG A 40 -35.62 -1.49 32.21
C ARG A 40 -35.70 -2.42 33.43
N ILE A 41 -34.72 -2.35 34.33
CA ILE A 41 -34.67 -3.11 35.59
C ILE A 41 -34.33 -2.14 36.71
N SER A 42 -35.34 -1.71 37.48
CA SER A 42 -35.26 -0.60 38.44
C SER A 42 -34.15 -0.71 39.49
N THR A 43 -33.64 -1.91 39.76
CA THR A 43 -32.61 -2.18 40.76
C THR A 43 -31.16 -2.05 40.26
N ARG A 44 -30.95 -1.89 38.94
CA ARG A 44 -29.60 -1.91 38.31
C ARG A 44 -29.10 -0.53 37.87
N LEU A 45 -29.91 0.52 38.04
CA LEU A 45 -29.61 1.86 37.53
C LEU A 45 -28.42 2.51 38.24
N ALA A 46 -28.29 2.31 39.56
CA ALA A 46 -27.21 2.89 40.36
C ALA A 46 -25.83 2.32 39.96
N GLU A 47 -25.70 0.99 39.86
CA GLU A 47 -24.45 0.34 39.39
C GLU A 47 -24.09 0.75 37.96
N ALA A 48 -25.08 0.79 37.06
CA ALA A 48 -24.85 1.20 35.67
C ALA A 48 -24.45 2.68 35.55
N SER A 49 -24.95 3.55 36.43
CA SER A 49 -24.60 4.98 36.44
C SER A 49 -23.19 5.24 36.96
N ALA A 50 -22.69 4.42 37.90
CA ALA A 50 -21.33 4.52 38.41
C ALA A 50 -20.28 4.17 37.34
N ASP A 51 -20.53 3.14 36.52
CA ASP A 51 -19.66 2.79 35.38
C ASP A 51 -19.65 3.88 34.29
N CYS A 52 -20.75 4.60 34.09
CA CYS A 52 -20.79 5.74 33.17
C CYS A 52 -20.09 6.99 33.72
N SER A 53 -20.07 7.20 35.04
CA SER A 53 -19.46 8.41 35.62
C SER A 53 -17.93 8.49 35.42
N ALA A 54 -17.25 7.34 35.26
CA ALA A 54 -15.84 7.27 34.90
C ALA A 54 -15.54 7.80 33.47
N PHE A 55 -16.56 7.89 32.61
CA PHE A 55 -16.44 8.46 31.25
C PHE A 55 -16.16 9.96 31.27
N TYR A 56 -16.65 10.68 32.28
CA TYR A 56 -16.47 12.14 32.39
C TYR A 56 -15.14 12.55 33.01
N THR A 57 -14.38 11.59 33.55
CA THR A 57 -13.05 11.80 34.12
C THR A 57 -11.90 11.47 33.17
N ALA A 58 -12.20 10.90 31.99
CA ALA A 58 -11.18 10.68 30.96
C ALA A 58 -10.77 12.03 30.33
N PRO A 59 -9.46 12.30 30.16
CA PRO A 59 -9.02 13.50 29.44
C PRO A 59 -9.62 13.49 28.04
N SER A 60 -10.22 14.61 27.64
CA SER A 60 -10.72 14.76 26.27
C SER A 60 -9.55 14.62 25.29
N PRO A 61 -9.64 13.76 24.26
CA PRO A 61 -8.61 13.69 23.24
C PRO A 61 -8.48 15.06 22.57
N SER A 62 -7.23 15.50 22.35
CA SER A 62 -6.98 16.73 21.58
C SER A 62 -7.45 16.51 20.15
N ILE A 63 -8.46 17.26 19.73
CA ILE A 63 -8.91 17.27 18.34
C ILE A 63 -7.93 18.12 17.53
N PRO A 64 -7.29 17.57 16.47
CA PRO A 64 -6.43 18.35 15.60
C PRO A 64 -7.17 19.56 15.03
N THR A 65 -6.48 20.68 14.81
CA THR A 65 -7.09 21.95 14.36
C THR A 65 -7.85 21.84 13.04
N TYR A 66 -7.52 20.83 12.22
CA TYR A 66 -8.20 20.54 10.96
C TYR A 66 -9.50 19.74 11.13
N ALA A 67 -9.80 19.24 12.34
CA ALA A 67 -10.97 18.41 12.63
C ALA A 67 -12.01 19.17 13.47
N THR A 68 -13.29 19.02 13.12
CA THR A 68 -14.42 19.61 13.86
C THR A 68 -15.26 18.49 14.48
N ALA A 69 -15.57 18.59 15.77
CA ALA A 69 -16.42 17.60 16.44
C ALA A 69 -17.85 17.61 15.87
N CYS A 70 -18.38 16.43 15.51
CA CYS A 70 -19.75 16.31 15.02
C CYS A 70 -20.82 16.56 16.09
N ARG A 71 -22.03 16.91 15.65
CA ARG A 71 -23.24 17.04 16.49
C ARG A 71 -24.34 16.05 16.04
N GLY A 72 -25.31 15.78 16.90
CA GLY A 72 -26.49 14.95 16.59
C GLY A 72 -26.18 13.45 16.48
N ASP A 73 -26.99 12.71 15.72
CA ASP A 73 -26.95 11.24 15.61
C ASP A 73 -25.60 10.69 15.12
N ALA A 74 -24.80 11.49 14.42
CA ALA A 74 -23.45 11.15 13.97
C ALA A 74 -22.47 10.89 15.13
N ALA A 75 -22.65 11.58 16.27
CA ALA A 75 -21.83 11.41 17.46
C ALA A 75 -21.95 10.00 18.10
N PHE A 76 -23.02 9.26 17.78
CA PHE A 76 -23.32 7.96 18.38
C PHE A 76 -22.96 6.77 17.47
N LYS A 77 -22.52 7.00 16.22
CA LYS A 77 -22.34 5.92 15.23
C LYS A 77 -20.89 5.42 15.06
N SER A 78 -19.88 6.21 15.43
CA SER A 78 -18.48 5.82 15.71
C SER A 78 -17.58 7.06 15.66
N ALA A 79 -16.40 7.01 16.27
CA ALA A 79 -15.39 8.07 16.13
C ALA A 79 -15.00 8.29 14.65
N CYS A 80 -14.97 7.24 13.83
CA CYS A 80 -14.68 7.34 12.39
C CYS A 80 -15.80 8.03 11.60
N ALA A 81 -17.06 7.93 12.04
CA ALA A 81 -18.16 8.69 11.44
C ALA A 81 -18.11 10.20 11.81
N CYS A 82 -17.35 10.55 12.85
CA CYS A 82 -17.18 11.92 13.32
C CYS A 82 -15.99 12.65 12.67
N ILE A 83 -15.12 11.90 11.99
CA ILE A 83 -14.05 12.49 11.20
C ILE A 83 -14.67 12.70 9.82
N SER A 84 -14.99 13.94 9.49
CA SER A 84 -15.09 14.35 8.10
C SER A 84 -13.70 14.22 7.50
N VAL A 85 -13.27 12.99 7.22
CA VAL A 85 -12.26 12.75 6.19
C VAL A 85 -12.96 13.26 4.96
N LEU A 86 -12.65 14.49 4.57
CA LEU A 86 -12.89 14.90 3.21
C LEU A 86 -12.34 13.76 2.35
N PRO A 87 -13.07 13.30 1.32
CA PRO A 87 -12.45 12.39 0.36
C PRO A 87 -11.10 12.99 -0.01
N PRO A 88 -10.01 12.19 -0.01
CA PRO A 88 -8.68 12.70 -0.32
C PRO A 88 -8.81 13.56 -1.56
N ASP A 89 -8.33 14.80 -1.47
CA ASP A 89 -8.34 15.71 -2.60
C ASP A 89 -7.64 14.96 -3.75
N PRO A 90 -8.31 14.70 -4.88
CA PRO A 90 -7.69 14.00 -6.00
C PRO A 90 -6.49 14.79 -6.58
N THR A 91 -6.25 16.01 -6.10
CA THR A 91 -5.07 16.82 -6.43
C THR A 91 -3.91 16.67 -5.44
N VAL A 92 -4.03 15.91 -4.35
CA VAL A 92 -2.96 15.70 -3.37
C VAL A 92 -2.69 14.21 -3.20
N ALA A 93 -1.54 13.74 -3.68
CA ALA A 93 -1.09 12.37 -3.43
C ALA A 93 -0.80 12.16 -1.93
N PRO A 94 -1.09 10.96 -1.39
CA PRO A 94 -0.66 10.63 -0.03
C PRO A 94 0.87 10.67 0.08
N PRO A 95 1.42 10.83 1.30
CA PRO A 95 2.86 10.75 1.50
C PRO A 95 3.38 9.35 1.18
N VAL A 96 4.70 9.22 1.00
CA VAL A 96 5.41 7.94 0.85
C VAL A 96 4.90 6.92 1.88
N VAL A 97 4.49 5.75 1.40
CA VAL A 97 3.80 4.71 2.18
C VAL A 97 4.72 3.61 2.66
N LEU A 98 5.92 3.46 2.08
CA LEU A 98 6.92 2.53 2.58
C LEU A 98 7.32 2.92 4.02
N PRO A 99 7.30 1.97 4.97
CA PRO A 99 7.56 2.27 6.38
C PRO A 99 9.04 2.57 6.68
N SER A 100 9.97 2.07 5.86
CA SER A 100 11.41 2.30 5.96
C SER A 100 12.02 2.46 4.57
N PRO A 101 11.71 3.55 3.85
CA PRO A 101 12.11 3.74 2.47
C PRO A 101 13.62 3.97 2.34
N THR A 102 14.23 3.32 1.37
CA THR A 102 15.58 3.65 0.87
C THR A 102 15.43 4.45 -0.41
N ALA A 103 15.97 5.67 -0.45
CA ALA A 103 15.88 6.52 -1.63
C ALA A 103 16.79 6.02 -2.77
N VAL A 104 16.21 5.95 -3.96
CA VAL A 104 16.93 5.82 -5.25
C VAL A 104 17.06 7.20 -5.87
N PHE A 105 15.95 7.91 -5.95
CA PHE A 105 15.83 9.31 -6.35
C PHE A 105 14.97 10.04 -5.32
N GLY A 106 15.30 11.28 -5.01
CA GLY A 106 14.57 12.08 -4.01
C GLY A 106 15.05 11.88 -2.56
N ASP A 107 14.33 12.50 -1.63
CA ASP A 107 14.56 12.41 -0.18
C ASP A 107 13.24 12.68 0.55
N VAL A 108 12.76 11.71 1.33
CA VAL A 108 11.47 11.80 2.05
C VAL A 108 11.50 12.86 3.15
N VAL A 109 12.67 13.11 3.75
CA VAL A 109 12.84 13.96 4.93
C VAL A 109 13.08 15.41 4.51
N ASN A 110 14.01 15.62 3.57
CA ASN A 110 14.45 16.97 3.19
C ASN A 110 13.80 17.48 1.89
N GLY A 111 13.03 16.63 1.21
CA GLY A 111 12.58 16.87 -0.15
C GLY A 111 13.67 16.58 -1.18
N SER A 112 13.27 16.28 -2.41
CA SER A 112 14.15 15.87 -3.50
C SER A 112 15.28 16.89 -3.70
N PRO A 113 16.55 16.45 -3.66
CA PRO A 113 17.69 17.37 -3.73
C PRO A 113 17.89 17.96 -5.13
N SER A 114 17.34 17.31 -6.16
CA SER A 114 17.46 17.67 -7.57
C SER A 114 16.15 17.40 -8.30
N ASN A 115 16.06 17.90 -9.52
CA ASN A 115 15.09 17.40 -10.48
C ASN A 115 15.62 16.10 -11.10
N TYR A 116 14.74 15.14 -11.36
CA TYR A 116 15.09 13.92 -12.09
C TYR A 116 14.12 13.73 -13.26
N ASP A 117 14.72 13.70 -14.45
CA ASP A 117 14.07 13.66 -15.76
C ASP A 117 14.81 12.64 -16.62
N ASP A 118 14.17 11.50 -16.86
CA ASP A 118 14.72 10.34 -17.59
C ASP A 118 15.87 9.51 -17.01
N PRO A 119 16.43 9.75 -15.81
CA PRO A 119 17.49 8.87 -15.35
C PRO A 119 16.90 7.52 -14.95
N PHE A 120 17.76 6.53 -14.99
CA PHE A 120 17.53 5.24 -14.35
C PHE A 120 18.68 4.94 -13.38
N ALA A 121 18.41 4.09 -12.40
CA ALA A 121 19.42 3.64 -11.44
C ALA A 121 19.66 2.13 -11.58
N PRO A 122 20.91 1.68 -11.76
CA PRO A 122 21.25 0.28 -11.58
C PRO A 122 21.17 -0.07 -10.09
N LEU A 123 20.52 -1.18 -9.76
CA LEU A 123 20.42 -1.71 -8.40
C LEU A 123 20.82 -3.19 -8.38
N THR A 124 21.67 -3.58 -7.44
CA THR A 124 21.96 -4.99 -7.14
C THR A 124 21.20 -5.41 -5.90
N LEU A 125 20.25 -6.33 -6.08
CA LEU A 125 19.37 -6.82 -5.03
C LEU A 125 19.99 -8.03 -4.29
N PRO A 126 19.62 -8.27 -3.03
CA PRO A 126 20.09 -9.44 -2.28
C PRO A 126 19.44 -10.77 -2.73
N PHE A 127 18.51 -10.72 -3.68
CA PHE A 127 17.88 -11.88 -4.32
C PHE A 127 17.41 -11.50 -5.72
N PRO A 128 17.32 -12.48 -6.64
CA PRO A 128 16.88 -12.20 -7.99
C PRO A 128 15.37 -11.93 -8.05
N ILE A 129 14.99 -11.04 -8.96
CA ILE A 129 13.62 -10.94 -9.49
C ILE A 129 13.53 -11.86 -10.71
N THR A 130 12.46 -12.63 -10.80
CA THR A 130 12.16 -13.49 -11.95
C THR A 130 10.93 -12.97 -12.70
N ILE A 131 11.06 -12.77 -14.00
CA ILE A 131 9.98 -12.37 -14.94
C ILE A 131 10.15 -13.21 -16.22
N TYR A 132 9.07 -13.70 -16.82
CA TYR A 132 9.12 -14.57 -18.01
C TYR A 132 10.11 -15.75 -17.88
N GLY A 133 10.25 -16.29 -16.66
CA GLY A 133 11.18 -17.37 -16.33
C GLY A 133 12.66 -16.98 -16.27
N ILE A 134 13.00 -15.72 -16.54
CA ILE A 134 14.37 -15.20 -16.52
C ILE A 134 14.60 -14.44 -15.22
N SER A 135 15.72 -14.73 -14.55
CA SER A 135 16.04 -14.19 -13.23
C SER A 135 17.29 -13.30 -13.25
N SER A 136 17.23 -12.15 -12.59
CA SER A 136 18.39 -11.29 -12.34
C SER A 136 18.29 -10.62 -10.98
N ALA A 137 19.42 -10.53 -10.27
CA ALA A 137 19.56 -9.69 -9.08
C ALA A 137 19.96 -8.25 -9.43
N ASP A 138 20.51 -8.05 -10.62
CA ASP A 138 20.84 -6.73 -11.15
C ASP A 138 19.67 -6.22 -12.00
N ILE A 139 19.16 -5.05 -11.65
CA ILE A 139 18.03 -4.41 -12.31
C ILE A 139 18.36 -2.97 -12.67
N PHE A 140 17.56 -2.39 -13.57
CA PHE A 140 17.54 -0.95 -13.83
C PHE A 140 16.16 -0.41 -13.48
N LEU A 141 16.11 0.54 -12.54
CA LEU A 141 14.88 1.20 -12.11
C LEU A 141 14.81 2.59 -12.76
N SER A 142 13.84 2.79 -13.65
CA SER A 142 13.67 4.02 -14.43
C SER A 142 12.80 5.03 -13.68
N VAL A 143 13.08 6.34 -13.78
CA VAL A 143 12.15 7.38 -13.28
C VAL A 143 10.78 7.25 -13.93
N ASN A 144 10.76 6.81 -15.19
CA ASN A 144 9.60 6.68 -16.06
C ASN A 144 8.70 5.48 -15.73
N GLY A 145 8.65 5.05 -14.46
CA GLY A 145 7.59 4.18 -13.94
C GLY A 145 7.68 2.70 -14.32
N PHE A 146 8.87 2.21 -14.64
CA PHE A 146 9.14 0.81 -14.94
C PHE A 146 10.51 0.37 -14.39
N PHE A 147 10.72 -0.94 -14.35
CA PHE A 147 12.05 -1.52 -14.19
C PHE A 147 12.32 -2.58 -15.26
N SER A 148 13.60 -2.77 -15.59
CA SER A 148 14.06 -3.81 -16.49
C SER A 148 15.09 -4.72 -15.82
N LEU A 149 15.16 -5.96 -16.31
CA LEU A 149 16.23 -6.91 -15.98
C LEU A 149 17.20 -6.96 -17.16
N ILE A 150 18.48 -7.22 -16.87
CA ILE A 150 19.57 -7.48 -17.84
C ILE A 150 19.98 -6.25 -18.66
N ASP A 151 19.04 -5.61 -19.35
CA ASP A 151 19.30 -4.49 -20.26
C ASP A 151 18.83 -3.16 -19.67
N SER A 152 19.63 -2.11 -19.86
CA SER A 152 19.32 -0.77 -19.36
C SER A 152 18.32 -0.03 -20.26
N PRO A 153 17.50 0.88 -19.70
CA PRO A 153 16.76 1.88 -20.47
C PRO A 153 17.69 2.70 -21.38
N SER A 154 17.11 3.29 -22.42
CA SER A 154 17.84 4.19 -23.33
C SER A 154 17.58 5.64 -22.93
N THR A 155 18.66 6.42 -22.83
CA THR A 155 18.64 7.87 -22.60
C THR A 155 18.91 8.64 -23.88
N THR A 156 18.80 8.00 -25.05
CA THR A 156 19.08 8.66 -26.34
C THR A 156 17.80 9.28 -26.90
N GLU A 157 17.90 10.44 -27.54
CA GLU A 157 16.77 11.10 -28.20
C GLU A 157 16.20 10.28 -29.38
N THR A 158 16.98 9.34 -29.93
CA THR A 158 16.55 8.49 -31.05
C THR A 158 15.61 7.37 -30.59
N TYR A 159 15.80 6.88 -29.37
CA TYR A 159 15.05 5.78 -28.78
C TYR A 159 14.80 6.06 -27.30
N PRO A 160 14.07 7.12 -26.93
CA PRO A 160 13.84 7.47 -25.55
C PRO A 160 12.98 6.45 -24.78
N SER A 161 13.38 6.18 -23.55
CA SER A 161 12.57 5.42 -22.58
C SER A 161 11.54 6.26 -21.82
N TYR A 162 11.41 7.56 -22.11
CA TYR A 162 10.32 8.41 -21.60
C TYR A 162 9.07 8.38 -22.44
N SER A 163 9.21 8.06 -23.73
CA SER A 163 8.08 7.87 -24.62
C SER A 163 7.54 6.46 -24.44
N ASN A 164 6.31 6.33 -23.95
CA ASN A 164 5.66 5.05 -23.79
C ASN A 164 5.21 4.44 -25.13
N GLY A 165 4.73 3.19 -25.11
CA GLY A 165 4.25 2.50 -26.31
C GLY A 165 3.42 1.28 -25.98
N ALA A 166 2.60 0.83 -26.94
CA ALA A 166 1.89 -0.44 -26.83
C ALA A 166 2.89 -1.60 -26.76
N LEU A 167 2.66 -2.53 -25.85
CA LEU A 167 3.45 -3.74 -25.71
C LEU A 167 3.05 -4.76 -26.80
N PRO A 168 4.01 -5.54 -27.32
CA PRO A 168 5.44 -5.42 -27.06
C PRO A 168 6.01 -4.23 -27.85
N VAL A 169 6.88 -3.46 -27.21
CA VAL A 169 7.70 -2.46 -27.89
C VAL A 169 8.88 -3.19 -28.51
N HIS A 170 8.81 -3.34 -29.83
CA HIS A 170 9.93 -3.79 -30.64
C HIS A 170 10.78 -2.58 -31.04
N VAL A 171 12.09 -2.75 -30.99
CA VAL A 171 13.06 -1.76 -31.49
C VAL A 171 13.12 -1.84 -33.02
N ASP A 172 11.98 -1.71 -33.70
CA ASP A 172 11.98 -1.67 -35.16
C ASP A 172 12.40 -0.28 -35.63
N ILE A 173 13.57 -0.23 -36.26
CA ILE A 173 14.31 0.95 -36.75
C ILE A 173 13.51 1.80 -37.76
N VAL A 174 12.26 1.44 -38.08
CA VAL A 174 11.54 1.93 -39.25
C VAL A 174 10.08 2.33 -38.98
N ALA A 175 9.79 3.06 -37.90
CA ALA A 175 8.55 3.84 -37.86
C ALA A 175 8.64 5.01 -36.88
N ASN A 176 7.84 6.04 -37.14
CA ASN A 176 7.78 7.36 -36.50
C ASN A 176 7.36 7.37 -35.00
N PHE A 177 7.69 6.32 -34.24
CA PHE A 177 7.41 6.18 -32.81
C PHE A 177 8.70 5.72 -32.10
N PRO A 178 9.54 6.67 -31.63
CA PRO A 178 10.88 6.39 -31.11
C PRO A 178 10.87 5.86 -29.67
N SER A 179 9.88 5.07 -29.26
CA SER A 179 9.81 4.55 -27.89
C SER A 179 10.75 3.36 -27.70
N TYR A 180 11.49 3.31 -26.59
CA TYR A 180 12.31 2.15 -26.23
C TYR A 180 12.00 1.65 -24.82
N LEU A 181 11.55 0.40 -24.77
CA LEU A 181 11.46 -0.38 -23.54
C LEU A 181 12.43 -1.56 -23.66
N PRO A 182 13.32 -1.79 -22.68
CA PRO A 182 14.17 -2.97 -22.69
C PRO A 182 13.34 -4.26 -22.76
N PRO A 183 13.82 -5.31 -23.44
CA PRO A 183 13.00 -6.49 -23.71
C PRO A 183 12.42 -7.13 -22.46
N LEU A 184 13.14 -7.20 -21.34
CA LEU A 184 12.69 -7.84 -20.11
C LEU A 184 12.28 -6.79 -19.05
N SER A 185 11.07 -6.26 -19.16
CA SER A 185 10.61 -5.10 -18.37
C SER A 185 9.21 -5.28 -17.80
N VAL A 186 8.95 -4.65 -16.64
CA VAL A 186 7.61 -4.51 -16.04
C VAL A 186 7.31 -3.02 -15.87
N CYS A 187 6.17 -2.61 -16.42
CA CYS A 187 5.66 -1.24 -16.41
C CYS A 187 4.56 -1.11 -15.37
N GLY A 188 4.85 -0.42 -14.27
CA GLY A 188 3.85 -0.05 -13.28
C GLY A 188 2.99 1.11 -13.78
N PHE A 189 3.64 2.11 -14.37
CA PHE A 189 2.99 3.22 -15.06
C PHE A 189 4.04 3.85 -15.98
N TRP A 190 4.29 3.24 -17.14
CA TRP A 190 5.34 3.71 -18.04
C TRP A 190 4.86 4.92 -18.84
N ASP A 191 5.48 6.08 -18.57
CA ASP A 191 5.18 7.39 -19.14
C ASP A 191 6.36 8.36 -18.91
N ASP A 192 6.24 9.61 -19.37
CA ASP A 192 7.21 10.70 -19.18
C ASP A 192 7.10 11.32 -17.77
N LEU A 193 7.61 10.57 -16.78
CA LEU A 193 7.54 10.91 -15.36
C LEU A 193 8.74 11.75 -14.90
N TYR A 194 8.51 12.54 -13.86
CA TYR A 194 9.44 13.52 -13.35
C TYR A 194 9.39 13.59 -11.83
N VAL A 195 10.54 13.83 -11.22
CA VAL A 195 10.65 14.16 -9.80
C VAL A 195 11.07 15.60 -9.65
N TYR A 196 10.22 16.44 -9.07
CA TYR A 196 10.48 17.86 -8.86
C TYR A 196 11.33 18.13 -7.61
N GLN A 197 12.39 18.93 -7.77
CA GLN A 197 13.26 19.39 -6.69
C GLN A 197 12.47 20.09 -5.57
N GLY A 198 12.84 19.83 -4.32
CA GLY A 198 12.23 20.45 -3.15
C GLY A 198 10.87 19.87 -2.75
N THR A 199 10.37 18.86 -3.46
CA THR A 199 9.13 18.14 -3.13
C THR A 199 9.44 16.79 -2.47
N GLN A 200 8.48 16.13 -1.84
CA GLN A 200 8.67 14.76 -1.31
C GLN A 200 8.64 13.67 -2.41
N GLN A 201 8.51 14.07 -3.67
CA GLN A 201 8.56 13.15 -4.80
C GLN A 201 9.92 12.45 -4.85
N GLY A 202 9.91 11.25 -5.39
CA GLY A 202 11.07 10.40 -5.49
C GLY A 202 10.69 8.97 -5.87
N ILE A 203 11.73 8.14 -5.98
CA ILE A 203 11.59 6.70 -6.10
C ILE A 203 12.34 6.08 -4.95
N TYR A 204 11.62 5.21 -4.26
CA TYR A 204 12.08 4.56 -3.05
C TYR A 204 11.96 3.05 -3.19
N TYR A 205 12.77 2.31 -2.44
CA TYR A 205 12.57 0.88 -2.30
C TYR A 205 12.68 0.43 -0.86
N GLN A 206 12.07 -0.71 -0.58
CA GLN A 206 12.21 -1.42 0.68
C GLN A 206 12.29 -2.91 0.42
N ILE A 207 13.16 -3.57 1.18
CA ILE A 207 13.26 -5.02 1.22
C ILE A 207 12.75 -5.48 2.57
N ASP A 208 11.78 -6.39 2.54
CA ASP A 208 11.24 -7.05 3.72
C ASP A 208 11.69 -8.51 3.75
N GLY A 209 11.76 -9.07 4.96
CA GLY A 209 12.23 -10.44 5.19
C GLY A 209 13.76 -10.58 5.17
N THR A 210 14.25 -11.64 5.79
CA THR A 210 15.71 -11.87 5.96
C THR A 210 16.18 -13.21 5.42
N SER A 211 15.25 -14.13 5.13
CA SER A 211 15.57 -15.51 4.77
C SER A 211 15.17 -15.78 3.31
N PRO A 212 16.01 -16.51 2.53
CA PRO A 212 15.66 -16.91 1.16
C PRO A 212 14.29 -17.59 1.09
N GLY A 213 13.52 -17.22 0.06
CA GLY A 213 12.15 -17.68 -0.18
C GLY A 213 11.08 -16.96 0.66
N SER A 214 11.44 -16.00 1.50
CA SER A 214 10.50 -15.19 2.30
C SER A 214 10.68 -13.68 2.14
N ARG A 215 11.63 -13.26 1.29
CA ARG A 215 11.90 -11.85 1.07
C ARG A 215 10.92 -11.26 0.07
N SER A 216 10.70 -9.97 0.17
CA SER A 216 9.98 -9.20 -0.84
C SER A 216 10.66 -7.87 -1.07
N ILE A 217 10.52 -7.33 -2.28
CA ILE A 217 10.97 -5.99 -2.62
C ILE A 217 9.79 -5.18 -3.12
N SER A 218 9.70 -3.95 -2.63
CA SER A 218 8.72 -2.96 -3.04
C SER A 218 9.46 -1.75 -3.61
N PHE A 219 9.09 -1.32 -4.81
CA PHE A 219 9.49 -0.05 -5.42
C PHE A 219 8.31 0.90 -5.35
N GLU A 220 8.49 2.04 -4.71
CA GLU A 220 7.49 3.08 -4.59
C GLU A 220 7.86 4.27 -5.46
N PHE A 221 6.96 4.61 -6.37
CA PHE A 221 7.05 5.76 -7.25
C PHE A 221 6.13 6.84 -6.68
N TYR A 222 6.69 8.00 -6.37
CA TYR A 222 5.94 9.21 -6.07
C TYR A 222 6.46 10.30 -7.01
N THR A 223 5.82 10.47 -8.15
CA THR A 223 6.28 11.34 -9.23
C THR A 223 5.16 12.25 -9.72
N SER A 224 5.52 13.11 -10.66
CA SER A 224 4.61 13.88 -11.50
C SER A 224 4.93 13.68 -12.97
N HIS A 225 4.15 14.24 -13.89
CA HIS A 225 4.57 14.34 -15.29
C HIS A 225 5.58 15.46 -15.51
N PHE A 226 6.42 15.32 -16.53
CA PHE A 226 7.23 16.42 -17.05
C PHE A 226 6.36 17.63 -17.39
N ASN A 227 6.78 18.82 -16.95
CA ASN A 227 6.03 20.08 -17.03
C ASN A 227 4.63 20.13 -16.37
N ALA A 228 4.22 19.10 -15.61
CA ALA A 228 2.96 19.08 -14.88
C ALA A 228 3.15 18.73 -13.39
N PRO A 229 3.76 19.63 -12.58
CA PRO A 229 4.09 19.36 -11.17
C PRO A 229 2.88 19.15 -10.24
N ALA A 230 1.67 19.38 -10.73
CA ALA A 230 0.43 19.16 -9.98
C ALA A 230 -0.31 17.87 -10.40
N GLU A 231 0.18 17.16 -11.41
CA GLU A 231 -0.31 15.83 -11.78
C GLU A 231 0.53 14.81 -11.02
N TYR A 232 -0.07 14.05 -10.12
CA TYR A 232 0.64 13.13 -9.24
C TYR A 232 0.39 11.68 -9.64
N TYR A 233 1.47 10.91 -9.64
CA TYR A 233 1.51 9.49 -9.94
C TYR A 233 2.19 8.79 -8.77
N HIS A 234 1.37 8.10 -7.97
CA HIS A 234 1.81 7.46 -6.76
C HIS A 234 1.39 6.00 -6.76
N PHE A 235 2.36 5.11 -6.91
CA PHE A 235 2.11 3.67 -6.97
C PHE A 235 3.28 2.86 -6.43
N LEU A 236 2.99 1.62 -6.06
CA LEU A 236 3.96 0.67 -5.53
C LEU A 236 3.96 -0.60 -6.38
N MET A 237 5.14 -1.00 -6.86
CA MET A 237 5.39 -2.27 -7.51
C MET A 237 6.03 -3.22 -6.50
N LYS A 238 5.46 -4.40 -6.28
CA LYS A 238 5.96 -5.39 -5.31
C LYS A 238 6.23 -6.72 -5.97
N TYR A 239 7.37 -7.31 -5.63
CA TYR A 239 7.76 -8.67 -5.99
C TYR A 239 8.04 -9.48 -4.72
N ASP A 240 7.45 -10.67 -4.63
CA ASP A 240 7.65 -11.61 -3.54
C ASP A 240 8.54 -12.77 -4.03
N GLU A 241 9.67 -13.04 -3.37
CA GLU A 241 10.62 -14.10 -3.76
C GLU A 241 9.96 -15.50 -3.79
N ALA A 242 8.91 -15.68 -2.98
CA ALA A 242 8.13 -16.92 -2.93
C ALA A 242 7.23 -17.13 -4.17
N VAL A 243 6.97 -16.09 -4.95
CA VAL A 243 6.02 -16.09 -6.07
C VAL A 243 6.71 -15.54 -7.33
N PRO A 244 7.66 -16.29 -7.91
CA PRO A 244 8.39 -15.84 -9.10
C PRO A 244 7.44 -15.57 -10.27
N ASN A 245 7.86 -14.70 -11.19
CA ASN A 245 7.10 -14.22 -12.36
C ASN A 245 5.90 -13.32 -12.04
N VAL A 246 5.62 -13.04 -10.77
CA VAL A 246 4.48 -12.20 -10.38
C VAL A 246 4.96 -10.90 -9.77
N VAL A 247 4.49 -9.79 -10.33
CA VAL A 247 4.63 -8.45 -9.76
C VAL A 247 3.23 -7.89 -9.51
N THR A 248 3.01 -7.29 -8.35
CA THR A 248 1.76 -6.56 -8.08
C THR A 248 1.99 -5.06 -8.14
N VAL A 249 1.04 -4.31 -8.68
CA VAL A 249 1.06 -2.84 -8.71
C VAL A 249 -0.13 -2.32 -7.92
N GLN A 250 0.10 -1.43 -6.95
CA GLN A 250 -0.94 -0.76 -6.17
C GLN A 250 -0.88 0.74 -6.43
N TYR A 251 -2.00 1.34 -6.82
CA TYR A 251 -2.10 2.77 -7.08
C TYR A 251 -2.71 3.52 -5.89
N PHE A 252 -2.07 4.60 -5.49
CA PHE A 252 -2.52 5.50 -4.43
C PHE A 252 -3.03 6.83 -4.99
N GLN A 253 -2.43 7.31 -6.08
CA GLN A 253 -2.87 8.48 -6.83
C GLN A 253 -2.49 8.35 -8.31
N VAL A 254 -3.39 8.70 -9.22
CA VAL A 254 -3.12 8.77 -10.65
C VAL A 254 -3.96 9.89 -11.26
N SER A 255 -3.35 11.03 -11.58
CA SER A 255 -4.10 12.24 -11.97
C SER A 255 -4.88 12.13 -13.29
N ASP A 256 -4.36 11.41 -14.28
CA ASP A 256 -4.97 11.32 -15.62
C ASP A 256 -5.69 9.98 -15.90
N GLY A 257 -5.71 9.08 -14.91
CA GLY A 257 -6.28 7.75 -15.02
C GLY A 257 -5.61 6.83 -16.06
N GLY A 258 -4.34 7.06 -16.41
CA GLY A 258 -3.59 6.27 -17.41
C GLY A 258 -3.87 6.67 -18.86
N SER A 259 -4.20 7.94 -19.09
CA SER A 259 -4.47 8.47 -20.43
C SER A 259 -3.23 8.52 -21.32
N SER A 260 -2.04 8.59 -20.73
CA SER A 260 -0.75 8.68 -21.40
C SER A 260 0.21 7.51 -21.08
N ALA A 261 -0.23 6.49 -20.34
CA ALA A 261 0.68 5.46 -19.82
C ALA A 261 0.50 4.06 -20.40
N THR A 262 1.56 3.27 -20.32
CA THR A 262 1.55 1.82 -20.55
C THR A 262 1.67 1.06 -19.23
N ILE A 263 0.80 0.05 -19.04
CA ILE A 263 0.82 -0.83 -17.87
C ILE A 263 0.86 -2.28 -18.34
N GLY A 264 1.83 -3.04 -17.86
CA GLY A 264 2.04 -4.41 -18.30
C GLY A 264 3.47 -4.90 -18.12
N ALA A 265 3.86 -5.92 -18.88
CA ALA A 265 5.22 -6.43 -18.93
C ALA A 265 5.52 -7.01 -20.31
N GLN A 266 6.79 -7.04 -20.68
CA GLN A 266 7.25 -7.73 -21.88
C GLN A 266 8.55 -8.51 -21.65
N SER A 267 8.77 -9.48 -22.53
CA SER A 267 10.03 -10.13 -22.86
C SER A 267 10.33 -9.87 -24.36
N SER A 268 11.40 -10.47 -24.91
CA SER A 268 11.65 -10.42 -26.35
C SER A 268 10.56 -11.13 -27.17
N ASP A 269 9.91 -12.15 -26.62
CA ASP A 269 9.05 -13.09 -27.35
C ASP A 269 7.58 -13.06 -26.89
N ASP A 270 7.29 -12.47 -25.72
CA ASP A 270 5.97 -12.51 -25.08
C ASP A 270 5.68 -11.22 -24.31
N PHE A 271 4.40 -10.89 -24.11
CA PHE A 271 3.98 -9.69 -23.40
C PHE A 271 2.59 -9.84 -22.78
N VAL A 272 2.34 -9.05 -21.74
CA VAL A 272 1.02 -8.86 -21.14
C VAL A 272 0.76 -7.38 -21.00
N GLN A 273 -0.45 -6.93 -21.38
CA GLN A 273 -0.80 -5.51 -21.32
C GLN A 273 -2.15 -5.34 -20.63
N TRP A 274 -2.19 -4.50 -19.61
CA TRP A 274 -3.43 -4.02 -19.00
C TRP A 274 -4.03 -2.88 -19.82
N SER A 275 -3.20 -1.88 -20.12
CA SER A 275 -3.62 -0.73 -20.91
C SER A 275 -2.44 -0.03 -21.58
N TYR A 276 -2.76 0.74 -22.61
CA TYR A 276 -1.90 1.70 -23.29
C TYR A 276 -2.76 2.91 -23.62
N ASN A 277 -2.39 4.10 -23.13
CA ASN A 277 -3.06 5.38 -23.38
C ASN A 277 -4.58 5.28 -23.27
N THR A 278 -5.06 4.68 -22.18
CA THR A 278 -6.48 4.38 -21.97
C THR A 278 -6.98 5.11 -20.72
N PRO A 279 -7.68 6.25 -20.89
CA PRO A 279 -8.20 7.02 -19.77
C PRO A 279 -9.13 6.20 -18.86
N GLY A 280 -8.95 6.33 -17.55
CA GLY A 280 -9.73 5.61 -16.53
C GLY A 280 -9.38 4.13 -16.38
N SER A 281 -8.33 3.64 -17.06
CA SER A 281 -7.86 2.25 -16.91
C SER A 281 -7.17 1.99 -15.57
N VAL A 282 -6.68 3.05 -14.93
CA VAL A 282 -6.10 3.01 -13.58
C VAL A 282 -6.68 4.13 -12.72
N PHE A 283 -6.78 3.90 -11.42
CA PHE A 283 -7.36 4.84 -10.46
C PHE A 283 -6.85 4.55 -9.05
N ALA A 284 -6.94 5.53 -8.15
CA ALA A 284 -6.56 5.36 -6.75
C ALA A 284 -7.31 4.19 -6.10
N GLY A 285 -6.56 3.29 -5.46
CA GLY A 285 -7.08 2.07 -4.83
C GLY A 285 -7.08 0.83 -5.75
N LEU A 286 -6.85 0.99 -7.06
CA LEU A 286 -6.68 -0.16 -7.95
C LEU A 286 -5.42 -0.95 -7.55
N LYS A 287 -5.53 -2.27 -7.61
CA LYS A 287 -4.41 -3.19 -7.51
C LYS A 287 -4.42 -4.13 -8.71
N LEU A 288 -3.26 -4.33 -9.31
CA LEU A 288 -3.06 -5.24 -10.42
C LEU A 288 -2.09 -6.34 -10.02
N LYS A 289 -2.35 -7.55 -10.51
CA LYS A 289 -1.40 -8.67 -10.55
C LYS A 289 -0.95 -8.83 -11.99
N ILE A 290 0.33 -8.61 -12.25
CA ILE A 290 1.03 -8.89 -13.51
C ILE A 290 1.70 -10.25 -13.34
N ASP A 291 1.18 -11.26 -14.02
CA ASP A 291 1.67 -12.64 -14.00
C ASP A 291 2.34 -12.93 -15.33
N THR A 292 3.66 -13.09 -15.31
CA THR A 292 4.50 -13.40 -16.47
C THR A 292 4.97 -14.86 -16.45
N THR A 293 4.23 -15.72 -15.72
CA THR A 293 4.55 -17.15 -15.69
C THR A 293 4.37 -17.69 -17.10
N PRO A 294 5.42 -18.27 -17.73
CA PRO A 294 5.34 -18.73 -19.11
C PRO A 294 4.14 -19.64 -19.36
N GLY A 295 3.30 -19.26 -20.32
CA GLY A 295 2.08 -19.99 -20.68
C GLY A 295 0.85 -19.68 -19.83
N THR A 296 0.96 -18.75 -18.87
CA THR A 296 -0.19 -18.21 -18.11
C THR A 296 -0.43 -16.74 -18.47
N ASP A 297 0.64 -15.95 -18.51
CA ASP A 297 0.74 -14.59 -19.06
C ASP A 297 -0.57 -13.78 -18.98
N SER A 298 -0.78 -13.09 -17.86
CA SER A 298 -1.99 -12.31 -17.62
C SER A 298 -1.75 -11.05 -16.79
N VAL A 299 -2.58 -10.03 -16.99
CA VAL A 299 -2.74 -8.92 -16.03
C VAL A 299 -4.18 -8.88 -15.55
N THR A 300 -4.38 -8.87 -14.24
CA THR A 300 -5.73 -8.90 -13.63
C THR A 300 -5.83 -7.93 -12.47
N ALA A 301 -7.00 -7.30 -12.32
CA ALA A 301 -7.31 -6.55 -11.11
C ALA A 301 -7.52 -7.52 -9.93
N ILE A 302 -6.96 -7.17 -8.77
CA ILE A 302 -7.09 -7.95 -7.54
C ILE A 302 -7.79 -7.11 -6.45
N PRO A 303 -8.57 -7.75 -5.55
CA PRO A 303 -9.31 -7.06 -4.50
C PRO A 303 -8.46 -6.26 -3.49
#